data_AF-A0A4V6KUY6-F1
#
_entry.id   AF-A0A4V6KUY6-F1
#
_cell.length_a   1.000
_cell.length_b   1.000
_cell.length_c   1.000
_cell.angle_alpha   90.00
_cell.angle_beta   90.00
_cell.angle_gamma   90.00
#
_symmetry.space_group_name_H-M   'P 1'
#
loop_
_entity.id
_entity.type
_entity.pdbx_description
1 polymer ?
#
loop_
_entity_poly.entity_id
_entity_poly.type
_entity_poly.pdbx_seq_one_letter_code
_entity_poly.pdbx_strand_id
1 'polypeptide(L)'
;MIKNTLRKTTLMVATVMPLLFGSAPLWAQTANAKANIQQQLSELEKSSGGRLGVALIDTADNSQILYRGDERFPMCSTSKVMAVSALLKQSETDKNLLAKRMEIKQSDLVNYNPIAEKTPGYRDDPGRVQRRHHPVQ
;
A
#
# COMPACT_ATOMS: atom_id res chain seq x y z
N MET A 1 2.00 -20.61 -67.60
CA MET A 1 2.43 -19.67 -66.52
C MET A 1 1.69 -19.86 -65.18
N ILE A 2 1.21 -21.07 -64.83
CA ILE A 2 0.38 -21.30 -63.61
C ILE A 2 1.09 -22.16 -62.53
N LYS A 3 2.26 -22.74 -62.84
CA LYS A 3 2.96 -23.65 -61.91
C LYS A 3 3.91 -22.97 -60.92
N ASN A 4 4.18 -21.66 -61.05
CA ASN A 4 5.18 -20.94 -60.22
C ASN A 4 4.57 -20.08 -59.10
N THR A 5 3.25 -19.90 -59.08
CA THR A 5 2.51 -19.16 -58.05
C THR A 5 2.16 -20.01 -56.82
N LEU A 6 2.07 -21.34 -56.98
CA LEU A 6 1.77 -22.30 -55.91
C LEU A 6 2.96 -22.62 -54.98
N ARG A 7 4.20 -22.32 -55.42
CA ARG A 7 5.41 -22.49 -54.60
C ARG A 7 5.68 -21.30 -53.68
N LYS A 8 5.14 -20.13 -54.00
CA LYS A 8 5.35 -18.89 -53.23
C LYS A 8 4.34 -18.70 -52.10
N THR A 9 3.17 -19.34 -52.18
CA THR A 9 2.13 -19.27 -51.15
C THR A 9 2.33 -20.29 -50.02
N THR A 10 3.00 -21.40 -50.28
CA THR A 10 3.31 -22.43 -49.26
C THR A 10 4.40 -22.01 -48.28
N LEU A 11 5.25 -21.04 -48.62
CA LEU A 11 6.33 -20.58 -47.75
C LEU A 11 5.93 -19.44 -46.79
N MET A 12 4.75 -18.83 -46.94
CA MET A 12 4.31 -17.71 -46.09
C MET A 12 3.41 -18.12 -44.92
N VAL A 13 2.90 -19.36 -44.90
CA VAL A 13 2.04 -19.86 -43.79
C VAL A 13 2.85 -20.48 -42.65
N ALA A 14 4.10 -20.90 -42.91
CA ALA A 14 4.95 -21.59 -41.94
C ALA A 14 5.60 -20.68 -40.88
N THR A 15 5.57 -19.35 -41.05
CA THR A 15 6.25 -18.41 -40.12
C THR A 15 5.30 -17.64 -39.20
N VAL A 16 3.99 -17.59 -39.49
CA VAL A 16 3.03 -16.86 -38.63
C VAL A 16 2.39 -17.77 -37.56
N MET A 17 2.29 -19.08 -37.81
CA MET A 17 1.67 -20.02 -36.86
C MET A 17 2.46 -20.32 -35.57
N PRO A 18 3.81 -20.35 -35.55
CA PRO A 18 4.55 -20.56 -34.29
C PRO A 18 4.43 -19.38 -33.32
N LEU A 19 4.18 -18.17 -33.84
CA LEU A 19 4.08 -16.94 -33.05
C LEU A 19 2.75 -16.80 -32.29
N LEU A 20 1.69 -17.48 -32.71
CA LEU A 20 0.39 -17.51 -32.02
C LEU A 20 0.26 -18.62 -30.98
N PHE A 21 1.09 -19.68 -31.04
CA PHE A 21 1.05 -20.81 -30.10
C PHE A 21 2.18 -20.83 -29.07
N GLY A 22 3.24 -20.03 -29.24
CA GLY A 22 4.39 -20.00 -28.32
C GLY A 22 4.15 -19.31 -26.98
N SER A 23 3.05 -18.58 -26.79
CA SER A 23 2.76 -17.79 -25.59
C SER A 23 1.89 -18.50 -24.53
N ALA A 24 1.23 -19.62 -24.88
CA ALA A 24 0.38 -20.38 -23.97
C ALA A 24 1.06 -20.91 -22.69
N PRO A 25 2.31 -21.42 -22.69
CA PRO A 25 2.90 -22.01 -21.48
C PRO A 25 3.17 -20.98 -20.38
N LEU A 26 3.43 -19.72 -20.74
CA LEU A 26 3.70 -18.65 -19.77
C LEU A 26 2.43 -18.25 -18.99
N TRP A 27 1.27 -18.29 -19.65
CA TRP A 27 -0.01 -17.95 -19.03
C TRP A 27 -0.48 -19.03 -18.05
N ALA A 28 -0.25 -20.30 -18.39
CA ALA A 28 -0.54 -21.43 -17.50
C ALA A 28 0.28 -21.39 -16.20
N GLN A 29 1.56 -21.02 -16.29
CA GLN A 29 2.43 -20.95 -15.11
C GLN A 29 1.99 -19.88 -14.11
N THR A 30 1.63 -18.69 -14.59
CA THR A 30 1.12 -17.60 -13.74
C THR A 30 -0.22 -17.96 -13.09
N ALA A 31 -1.11 -18.64 -13.82
CA ALA A 31 -2.39 -19.10 -13.27
C ALA A 31 -2.19 -20.11 -12.13
N ASN A 32 -1.27 -21.06 -12.30
CA ASN A 32 -0.93 -22.05 -11.26
C ASN A 32 -0.33 -21.40 -10.00
N ALA A 33 0.56 -20.42 -10.16
CA ALA A 33 1.14 -19.69 -9.04
C ALA A 33 0.06 -18.92 -8.25
N LYS A 34 -0.86 -18.23 -8.94
CA LYS A 34 -1.97 -17.52 -8.30
C LYS A 34 -2.90 -18.49 -7.55
N ALA A 35 -3.24 -19.63 -8.15
CA ALA A 35 -4.07 -20.65 -7.52
C ALA A 35 -3.42 -21.22 -6.25
N ASN A 36 -2.11 -21.47 -6.26
CA ASN A 36 -1.37 -21.93 -5.09
C ASN A 36 -1.44 -20.90 -3.94
N ILE A 37 -1.19 -19.62 -4.22
CA ILE A 37 -1.28 -18.55 -3.21
C ILE A 37 -2.70 -18.47 -2.62
N GLN A 38 -3.75 -18.56 -3.45
CA GLN A 38 -5.14 -18.55 -2.98
C GLN A 38 -5.44 -19.74 -2.04
N GLN A 39 -4.90 -20.91 -2.33
CA GLN A 39 -5.03 -22.08 -1.47
C GLN A 39 -4.32 -21.86 -0.12
N GLN A 40 -3.09 -21.36 -0.13
CA GLN A 40 -2.33 -21.05 1.10
C GLN A 40 -3.05 -20.01 1.97
N LEU A 41 -3.62 -18.97 1.37
CA LEU A 41 -4.41 -17.96 2.09
C LEU A 41 -5.68 -18.55 2.68
N SER A 42 -6.34 -19.48 1.98
CA SER A 42 -7.50 -20.22 2.51
C SER A 42 -7.15 -21.12 3.69
N GLU A 43 -6.00 -21.81 3.64
CA GLU A 43 -5.48 -22.61 4.75
C GLU A 43 -5.09 -21.74 5.96
N LEU A 44 -4.51 -20.56 5.71
CA LEU A 44 -4.20 -19.59 6.75
C LEU A 44 -5.47 -19.02 7.40
N GLU A 45 -6.48 -18.68 6.60
CA GLU A 45 -7.77 -18.22 7.13
C GLU A 45 -8.36 -19.28 8.08
N LYS A 46 -8.42 -20.54 7.64
CA LYS A 46 -8.96 -21.65 8.44
C LYS A 46 -8.19 -21.84 9.75
N SER A 47 -6.86 -21.76 9.72
CA SER A 47 -6.03 -21.94 10.93
C SER A 47 -6.11 -20.74 11.88
N SER A 48 -6.42 -19.53 11.38
CA SER A 48 -6.54 -18.32 12.19
C SER A 48 -7.78 -18.28 13.10
N GLY A 49 -8.82 -19.06 12.79
CA GLY A 49 -10.10 -19.02 13.49
C GLY A 49 -10.93 -17.74 13.24
N GLY A 50 -10.53 -16.92 12.27
CA GLY A 50 -11.19 -15.67 11.92
C GLY A 50 -11.37 -15.49 10.41
N ARG A 51 -11.54 -14.23 9.98
CA ARG A 51 -11.56 -13.85 8.56
C ARG A 51 -10.23 -13.24 8.16
N LEU A 52 -9.76 -13.53 6.96
CA LEU A 52 -8.52 -13.02 6.41
C LEU A 52 -8.79 -12.23 5.12
N GLY A 53 -8.34 -10.97 5.09
CA GLY A 53 -8.34 -10.14 3.88
C GLY A 53 -6.92 -9.80 3.47
N VAL A 54 -6.57 -10.02 2.20
CA VAL A 54 -5.21 -9.80 1.69
C VAL A 54 -5.24 -9.17 0.31
N ALA A 55 -4.42 -8.15 0.11
CA ALA A 55 -4.12 -7.56 -1.20
C ALA A 55 -2.61 -7.55 -1.41
N LEU A 56 -2.13 -8.28 -2.42
CA LEU A 56 -0.75 -8.21 -2.90
C LEU A 56 -0.75 -7.40 -4.18
N ILE A 57 0.05 -6.34 -4.21
CA ILE A 57 0.21 -5.45 -5.37
C ILE A 57 1.69 -5.46 -5.73
N ASP A 58 2.01 -5.92 -6.94
CA ASP A 58 3.34 -5.75 -7.51
C ASP A 58 3.47 -4.32 -8.04
N THR A 59 4.36 -3.52 -7.44
CA THR A 59 4.53 -2.12 -7.82
C THR A 59 5.32 -1.93 -9.13
N ALA A 60 5.91 -2.99 -9.69
CA ALA A 60 6.62 -2.92 -10.97
C ALA A 60 5.65 -2.91 -12.15
N ASP A 61 4.56 -3.70 -12.09
CA ASP A 61 3.60 -3.87 -13.19
C ASP A 61 2.13 -3.65 -12.80
N ASN A 62 1.86 -3.34 -11.52
CA ASN A 62 0.52 -3.19 -10.92
C ASN A 62 -0.34 -4.46 -10.96
N SER A 63 0.26 -5.63 -11.20
CA SER A 63 -0.46 -6.90 -11.08
C SER A 63 -0.86 -7.16 -9.63
N GLN A 64 -2.02 -7.79 -9.45
CA GLN A 64 -2.60 -7.99 -8.13
C GLN A 64 -3.04 -9.44 -7.89
N ILE A 65 -2.95 -9.84 -6.62
CA ILE A 65 -3.58 -11.03 -6.08
C ILE A 65 -4.41 -10.58 -4.88
N LEU A 66 -5.73 -10.75 -4.97
CA LEU A 66 -6.68 -10.34 -3.95
C LEU A 66 -7.34 -11.56 -3.32
N TYR A 67 -7.46 -11.58 -2.00
CA TYR A 67 -8.21 -12.57 -1.23
C TYR A 67 -9.17 -11.82 -0.30
N ARG A 68 -10.49 -11.97 -0.55
CA ARG A 68 -11.54 -11.14 0.08
C ARG A 68 -11.30 -9.63 -0.06
N GLY A 69 -10.75 -9.20 -1.20
CA GLY A 69 -10.31 -7.81 -1.42
C GLY A 69 -11.42 -6.75 -1.31
N ASP A 70 -12.67 -7.14 -1.57
CA ASP A 70 -13.84 -6.25 -1.52
C ASP A 70 -14.59 -6.31 -0.17
N GLU A 71 -14.15 -7.14 0.77
CA GLU A 71 -14.76 -7.24 2.09
C GLU A 71 -14.24 -6.17 3.05
N ARG A 72 -15.09 -5.79 4.01
CA ARG A 72 -14.74 -4.78 5.02
C ARG A 72 -14.06 -5.40 6.24
N PHE A 73 -12.99 -4.75 6.68
CA PHE A 73 -12.22 -5.06 7.88
C PHE A 73 -12.01 -3.80 8.73
N PRO A 74 -11.90 -3.92 10.07
CA PRO A 74 -11.57 -2.79 10.92
C PRO A 74 -10.13 -2.34 10.65
N MET A 75 -9.93 -1.06 10.36
CA MET A 75 -8.58 -0.52 10.08
C MET A 75 -7.70 -0.44 11.35
N CYS A 76 -8.30 -0.22 12.52
CA CYS A 76 -7.56 0.00 13.76
C CYS A 76 -6.44 1.05 13.54
N SER A 77 -5.20 0.76 13.94
CA SER A 77 -4.06 1.67 13.75
C SER A 77 -3.57 1.82 12.30
N THR A 78 -4.01 1.01 11.33
CA THR A 78 -3.60 1.21 9.91
C THR A 78 -4.18 2.51 9.33
N SER A 79 -5.33 2.97 9.86
CA SER A 79 -5.95 4.26 9.53
C SER A 79 -5.02 5.47 9.73
N LYS A 80 -4.04 5.37 10.64
CA LYS A 80 -3.10 6.46 10.94
C LYS A 80 -2.26 6.85 9.72
N VAL A 81 -2.00 5.92 8.80
CA VAL A 81 -1.28 6.21 7.55
C VAL A 81 -2.02 7.28 6.76
N MET A 82 -3.34 7.13 6.57
CA MET A 82 -4.16 8.10 5.85
C MET A 82 -4.21 9.46 6.54
N ALA A 83 -4.31 9.48 7.88
CA ALA A 83 -4.29 10.72 8.65
C ALA A 83 -2.98 11.50 8.48
N VAL A 84 -1.84 10.79 8.51
CA VAL A 84 -0.51 11.41 8.28
C VAL A 84 -0.36 11.85 6.83
N SER A 85 -0.81 11.05 5.85
CA SER A 85 -0.79 11.45 4.44
C SER A 85 -1.54 12.75 4.18
N ALA A 86 -2.68 12.97 4.85
CA ALA A 86 -3.42 14.23 4.76
C ALA A 86 -2.62 15.42 5.32
N LEU A 87 -1.95 15.24 6.46
CA LEU A 87 -1.06 16.27 7.03
C LEU A 87 0.14 16.57 6.12
N LEU A 88 0.75 15.54 5.54
CA LEU A 88 1.85 15.72 4.58
C LEU A 88 1.38 16.47 3.33
N LYS A 89 0.20 16.12 2.79
CA LYS A 89 -0.39 16.84 1.66
C LYS A 89 -0.62 18.32 1.98
N GLN A 90 -1.13 18.62 3.18
CA GLN A 90 -1.32 20.00 3.63
C GLN A 90 0.00 20.76 3.76
N SER A 91 1.07 20.08 4.19
CA SER A 91 2.41 20.68 4.32
C SER A 91 3.05 21.10 2.98
N GLU A 92 2.53 20.59 1.86
CA GLU A 92 2.97 21.06 0.53
C GLU A 92 2.67 22.55 0.34
N THR A 93 1.56 23.04 0.93
CA THR A 93 1.16 24.46 0.88
C THR A 93 1.59 25.21 2.14
N ASP A 94 1.41 24.65 3.33
CA ASP A 94 1.86 25.25 4.59
C ASP A 94 3.23 24.70 5.03
N LYS A 95 4.30 25.44 4.70
CA LYS A 95 5.68 25.02 5.00
C LYS A 95 6.01 24.98 6.49
N ASN A 96 5.23 25.65 7.34
CA ASN A 96 5.49 25.68 8.78
C ASN A 96 4.74 24.57 9.54
N LEU A 97 3.81 23.88 8.89
CA LEU A 97 2.93 22.89 9.51
C LEU A 97 3.70 21.78 10.24
N LEU A 98 4.73 21.20 9.61
CA LEU A 98 5.49 20.09 10.18
C LEU A 98 6.42 20.53 11.32
N ALA A 99 6.84 21.80 11.33
CA ALA A 99 7.67 22.38 12.39
C ALA A 99 6.84 22.90 13.57
N LYS A 100 5.51 22.97 13.41
CA LYS A 100 4.60 23.48 14.44
C LYS A 100 4.66 22.58 15.67
N ARG A 101 5.05 23.17 16.81
CA ARG A 101 4.96 22.50 18.09
C ARG A 101 3.53 22.51 18.60
N MET A 102 3.04 21.33 18.97
CA MET A 102 1.75 21.15 19.61
C MET A 102 1.98 20.86 21.10
N GLU A 103 1.26 21.58 21.95
CA GLU A 103 1.19 21.27 23.38
C GLU A 103 0.30 20.04 23.56
N ILE A 104 0.74 19.08 24.38
CA ILE A 104 0.00 17.87 24.73
C ILE A 104 -0.22 17.92 26.23
N LYS A 105 -1.49 17.92 26.64
CA LYS A 105 -1.88 17.93 28.06
C LYS A 105 -2.05 16.51 28.57
N GLN A 106 -2.00 16.34 29.88
CA GLN A 106 -2.25 15.04 30.51
C GLN A 106 -3.64 14.48 30.17
N SER A 107 -4.63 15.36 30.06
CA SER A 107 -6.01 15.01 29.66
C SER A 107 -6.12 14.48 28.23
N ASP A 108 -5.11 14.73 27.38
CA ASP A 108 -5.11 14.32 25.98
C ASP A 108 -4.55 12.90 25.79
N LEU A 109 -3.88 12.37 26.82
CA LEU A 109 -3.32 11.02 26.79
C LEU A 109 -4.43 9.98 26.95
N VAL A 110 -4.49 9.07 25.99
CA VAL A 110 -5.40 7.91 25.99
C VAL A 110 -4.62 6.61 26.27
N ASN A 111 -5.19 5.46 25.94
CA ASN A 111 -4.48 4.19 26.02
C ASN A 111 -3.25 4.16 25.08
N TYR A 112 -2.14 3.56 25.52
CA TYR A 112 -0.90 3.32 24.78
C TYR A 112 -0.28 4.54 24.07
N ASN A 113 0.51 5.34 24.81
CA ASN A 113 1.14 6.58 24.32
C ASN A 113 2.66 6.68 24.60
N PRO A 114 3.47 5.66 24.24
CA PRO A 114 4.86 5.51 24.70
C PRO A 114 5.84 6.62 24.29
N ILE A 115 5.44 7.47 23.33
CA ILE A 115 6.22 8.63 22.85
C ILE A 115 5.59 9.94 23.35
N ALA A 116 4.28 10.11 23.19
CA ALA A 116 3.59 11.33 23.60
C ALA A 116 3.72 11.59 25.11
N GLU A 117 3.66 10.53 25.94
CA GLU A 117 3.81 10.64 27.41
C GLU A 117 5.19 11.16 27.86
N LYS A 118 6.22 11.07 27.01
CA LYS A 118 7.61 11.45 27.33
C LYS A 118 7.99 12.84 26.81
N THR A 119 7.10 13.52 26.09
CA THR A 119 7.43 14.76 25.40
C THR A 119 7.56 15.94 26.39
N PRO A 120 8.65 16.74 26.33
CA PRO A 120 8.80 17.92 27.19
C PRO A 120 7.70 18.97 26.90
N GLY A 121 6.80 19.12 27.86
CA GLY A 121 5.48 19.75 27.71
C GLY A 121 4.47 19.12 28.69
N TYR A 122 4.76 17.88 29.10
CA TYR A 122 4.22 17.11 30.24
C TYR A 122 4.33 17.79 31.63
N ARG A 123 4.52 19.10 31.72
CA ARG A 123 4.63 19.80 33.01
C ARG A 123 3.39 20.64 33.25
N ASP A 124 2.61 20.23 34.24
CA ASP A 124 1.80 21.14 35.06
C ASP A 124 2.74 22.19 35.69
N ASP A 125 3.13 23.21 34.92
CA ASP A 125 3.86 24.37 35.44
C ASP A 125 3.02 25.62 35.18
N PRO A 126 2.15 26.03 36.14
CA PRO A 126 1.33 27.23 36.02
C PRO A 126 2.14 28.54 35.99
N GLY A 127 3.48 28.51 36.09
CA GLY A 127 4.33 29.69 36.27
C GLY A 127 4.93 30.34 35.00
N ARG A 128 4.77 29.78 33.79
CA ARG A 128 5.58 30.25 32.63
C ARG A 128 4.92 31.31 31.73
N VAL A 129 3.67 31.70 31.96
CA VAL A 129 2.99 32.73 31.12
C VAL A 129 3.70 34.10 31.17
N GLN A 130 4.57 34.36 32.15
CA GLN A 130 5.21 35.68 32.30
C GLN A 130 6.63 35.84 31.70
N ARG A 131 7.23 34.81 31.08
CA ARG A 131 8.63 34.92 30.56
C ARG A 131 8.76 34.99 29.03
N ARG A 132 7.86 35.67 28.33
CA ARG A 132 8.07 36.02 26.91
C ARG A 132 7.62 37.44 26.58
N HIS A 133 8.23 38.45 27.22
CA HIS A 133 8.37 39.78 26.64
C HIS A 133 9.57 40.49 27.29
N HIS A 134 10.78 40.21 26.79
CA HIS A 134 11.88 41.17 26.85
C HIS A 134 12.50 41.26 25.46
N PRO A 135 12.35 42.39 24.76
CA PRO A 135 13.08 42.62 23.51
C PRO A 135 14.55 42.83 23.87
N VAL A 136 15.42 42.11 23.19
CA VAL A 136 16.86 42.38 23.20
C VAL A 136 17.06 43.64 22.37
N GLN A 137 17.62 44.69 23.00
CA GLN A 137 18.17 45.86 22.31
C GLN A 137 19.47 45.47 21.60
#